data_AF-A0A1G1T348-F1
#
_entry.id   AF-A0A1G1T348-F1
#
_cell.length_a   1.000
_cell.length_b   1.000
_cell.length_c   1.000
_cell.angle_alpha   90.00
_cell.angle_beta   90.00
_cell.angle_gamma   90.00
#
_symmetry.space_group_name_H-M   'P 1'
#
loop_
_entity.id
_entity.type
_entity.pdbx_description
1 polymer ?
#
loop_
_entity_poly.entity_id
_entity_poly.type
_entity_poly.pdbx_seq_one_letter_code
_entity_poly.pdbx_strand_id
1 'polypeptide(L)'
;MKPPFKLDAHPRRPHPLLSEPPADYFDQLPMRVMARLPRPDAAPGGRWLAWLSPALRTGLASVAVLGGFAASFYLSGPQAAGPAVAANASLDAVPRTELVGYLLTSGARVENTDLAVLAAAHPGLAKGFLQATEAELTDALDAQPSEELLYL
;
A
#
# COMPACT_ATOMS: atom_id res chain seq x y z
N MET A 1 -25.68 34.76 -28.37
CA MET A 1 -25.90 35.15 -26.97
C MET A 1 -26.59 33.99 -26.25
N LYS A 2 -26.01 33.45 -25.17
CA LYS A 2 -26.59 32.32 -24.43
C LYS A 2 -27.61 32.85 -23.42
N PRO A 3 -28.85 32.33 -23.37
CA PRO A 3 -29.86 32.79 -22.42
C PRO A 3 -29.44 32.50 -20.97
N PRO A 4 -29.79 33.36 -20.00
CA PRO A 4 -29.44 33.15 -18.61
C PRO A 4 -30.17 31.93 -18.05
N PHE A 5 -29.39 30.96 -17.57
CA PHE A 5 -29.88 29.76 -16.91
C PHE A 5 -30.53 30.13 -15.57
N LYS A 6 -31.84 29.92 -15.45
CA LYS A 6 -32.59 30.11 -14.19
C LYS A 6 -32.82 28.75 -13.54
N LEU A 7 -32.16 28.52 -12.41
CA LEU A 7 -32.24 27.26 -11.64
C LEU A 7 -33.70 26.92 -11.24
N ASP A 8 -34.54 27.94 -11.03
CA ASP A 8 -35.95 27.79 -10.65
C ASP A 8 -36.88 27.38 -11.80
N ALA A 9 -36.42 27.48 -13.05
CA ALA A 9 -37.20 27.05 -14.22
C ALA A 9 -37.13 25.53 -14.45
N HIS A 10 -36.32 24.81 -13.66
CA HIS A 10 -36.23 23.36 -13.75
C HIS A 10 -37.36 22.68 -12.95
N PRO A 11 -38.13 21.77 -13.57
CA PRO A 11 -39.14 20.99 -12.85
C PRO A 11 -38.45 20.15 -11.78
N ARG A 12 -38.62 20.53 -10.51
CA ARG A 12 -38.18 19.72 -9.37
C ARG A 12 -38.96 18.41 -9.43
N ARG A 13 -38.26 17.28 -9.59
CA ARG A 13 -38.90 15.96 -9.51
C ARG A 13 -39.67 15.89 -8.18
N PRO A 14 -40.97 15.56 -8.18
CA PRO A 14 -41.66 15.27 -6.94
C PRO A 14 -40.89 14.14 -6.27
N HIS A 15 -40.24 14.45 -5.15
CA HIS A 15 -39.61 13.41 -4.36
C HIS A 15 -40.73 12.48 -3.92
N PRO A 16 -40.60 11.15 -4.15
CA PRO A 16 -41.57 10.23 -3.59
C PRO A 16 -41.60 10.50 -2.09
N LEU A 17 -42.80 10.72 -1.55
CA LEU A 17 -43.01 10.79 -0.11
C LEU A 17 -42.43 9.50 0.43
N LEU A 18 -41.27 9.60 1.10
CA LEU A 18 -40.67 8.46 1.77
C LEU A 18 -41.77 7.95 2.70
N SER A 19 -42.27 6.76 2.42
CA SER A 19 -43.31 6.12 3.23
C SER A 19 -42.86 6.19 4.68
N GLU A 20 -43.75 6.65 5.56
CA GLU A 20 -43.43 6.69 6.99
C GLU A 20 -42.90 5.32 7.42
N PRO A 21 -41.81 5.29 8.19
CA PRO A 21 -41.26 4.04 8.65
C PRO A 21 -42.34 3.28 9.44
N PRO A 22 -42.36 1.94 9.36
CA PRO A 22 -43.31 1.12 10.12
C PRO A 22 -43.33 1.51 11.60
N ALA A 23 -44.50 1.37 12.24
CA ALA A 23 -44.61 1.52 13.68
C ALA A 23 -43.52 0.69 14.39
N ASP A 24 -42.92 1.27 15.43
CA ASP A 24 -41.85 0.67 16.25
C ASP A 24 -40.50 0.44 15.54
N TYR A 25 -40.30 0.96 14.32
CA TYR A 25 -39.02 0.81 13.60
C TYR A 25 -37.82 1.32 14.42
N PHE A 26 -37.97 2.48 15.06
CA PHE A 26 -36.91 3.08 15.87
C PHE A 26 -36.69 2.34 17.19
N ASP A 27 -37.73 1.72 17.76
CA ASP A 27 -37.61 0.93 19.00
C ASP A 27 -36.89 -0.41 18.75
N GLN A 28 -37.04 -0.97 17.56
CA GLN A 28 -36.34 -2.19 17.15
C GLN A 28 -34.92 -1.94 16.64
N LEU A 29 -34.57 -0.69 16.33
CA LEU A 29 -33.27 -0.33 15.76
C LEU A 29 -32.09 -0.74 16.68
N PRO A 30 -32.10 -0.45 17.99
CA PRO A 30 -31.02 -0.85 18.88
C PRO A 30 -30.79 -2.36 18.89
N MET A 31 -31.86 -3.14 18.93
CA MET A 31 -31.79 -4.60 18.90
C MET A 31 -31.21 -5.12 17.57
N ARG A 32 -31.63 -4.54 16.45
CA ARG A 32 -31.13 -4.90 15.11
C ARG A 32 -29.66 -4.49 14.92
N VAL A 33 -29.23 -3.37 15.51
CA VAL A 33 -27.82 -2.94 15.48
C VAL A 33 -26.96 -3.87 16.33
N MET A 34 -27.41 -4.23 17.54
CA MET A 34 -26.69 -5.18 18.40
C MET A 34 -26.61 -6.59 17.81
N ALA A 35 -27.63 -7.05 17.08
CA ALA A 35 -27.61 -8.34 16.39
C ALA A 35 -26.60 -8.40 15.22
N ARG A 36 -26.18 -7.24 14.69
CA ARG A 36 -25.19 -7.14 13.60
C ARG A 36 -23.76 -7.07 14.12
N LEU A 37 -23.56 -6.82 15.42
CA LEU A 37 -22.23 -6.91 15.99
C LEU A 37 -21.78 -8.36 15.91
N PRO A 38 -20.53 -8.63 15.51
CA PRO A 38 -19.97 -9.97 15.58
C PRO A 38 -19.99 -10.37 17.06
N ARG A 39 -20.97 -11.19 17.42
CA ARG A 39 -20.95 -11.90 18.68
C ARG A 39 -19.70 -12.78 18.62
N PRO A 40 -18.87 -12.83 19.66
CA PRO A 40 -17.80 -13.82 19.72
C PRO A 40 -18.47 -15.18 19.88
N ASP A 41 -18.99 -15.72 18.78
CA ASP A 41 -19.44 -17.09 18.69
C ASP A 41 -18.21 -17.93 18.99
N ALA A 42 -18.27 -18.60 20.14
CA ALA A 42 -17.24 -19.54 20.56
C ALA A 42 -17.05 -20.53 19.42
N ALA A 43 -15.89 -20.44 18.75
CA ALA A 43 -15.59 -21.21 17.56
C ALA A 43 -15.95 -22.69 17.79
N PRO A 44 -16.79 -23.31 16.94
CA PRO A 44 -17.36 -24.63 17.18
C PRO A 44 -16.33 -25.78 17.25
N GLY A 45 -15.05 -25.51 16.96
CA GLY A 45 -13.94 -26.48 17.05
C GLY A 45 -13.03 -26.36 18.28
N GLY A 46 -13.21 -25.37 19.16
CA GLY A 46 -12.22 -25.03 20.20
C GLY A 46 -12.45 -25.60 21.61
N ARG A 47 -13.53 -26.35 21.83
CA ARG A 47 -13.96 -26.75 23.20
C ARG A 47 -12.98 -27.67 23.92
N TRP A 48 -12.22 -28.49 23.19
CA TRP A 48 -11.20 -29.35 23.77
C TRP A 48 -9.92 -28.58 24.13
N LEU A 49 -9.53 -27.57 23.32
CA LEU A 49 -8.44 -26.66 23.68
C LEU A 49 -8.79 -25.86 24.94
N ALA A 50 -10.08 -25.57 25.17
CA ALA A 50 -10.55 -24.90 26.37
C ALA A 50 -10.34 -25.71 27.67
N TRP A 51 -10.00 -27.00 27.59
CA TRP A 51 -9.63 -27.83 28.75
C TRP A 51 -8.13 -27.85 29.03
N LEU A 52 -7.30 -27.39 28.09
CA LEU A 52 -5.86 -27.28 28.28
C LEU A 52 -5.52 -26.03 29.09
N SER A 53 -4.46 -26.08 29.91
CA SER A 53 -3.98 -24.92 30.64
C SER A 53 -3.56 -23.79 29.67
N PRO A 54 -3.67 -22.51 30.08
CA PRO A 54 -3.33 -21.38 29.20
C PRO A 54 -1.92 -21.49 28.59
N ALA A 55 -0.94 -21.92 29.37
CA ALA A 55 0.44 -22.12 28.92
C ALA A 55 0.58 -23.25 27.88
N LEU A 56 -0.23 -24.30 27.98
CA LEU A 56 -0.20 -25.41 27.03
C LEU A 56 -0.85 -25.01 25.69
N ARG A 57 -1.86 -24.13 25.72
CA ARG A 57 -2.46 -23.57 24.51
C ARG A 57 -1.48 -22.71 23.72
N THR A 58 -0.72 -21.84 24.41
CA THR A 58 0.30 -21.00 23.75
C THR A 58 1.45 -21.84 23.22
N GLY A 59 1.83 -22.91 23.93
CA GLY A 59 2.81 -23.88 23.44
C GLY A 59 2.35 -24.57 22.16
N LEU A 60 1.13 -25.13 22.14
CA LEU A 60 0.57 -25.77 20.95
C LEU A 60 0.38 -24.81 19.78
N ALA A 61 -0.05 -23.58 20.04
CA ALA A 61 -0.17 -22.56 18.99
C ALA A 61 1.19 -22.25 18.37
N SER A 62 2.24 -22.10 19.19
CA SER A 62 3.61 -21.85 18.70
C SER A 62 4.13 -23.03 17.88
N VAL A 63 3.90 -24.26 18.34
CA VAL A 63 4.28 -25.48 17.60
C VAL A 63 3.50 -25.62 16.30
N ALA A 64 2.20 -25.29 16.29
CA ALA A 64 1.39 -25.34 15.08
C ALA A 64 1.84 -24.31 14.05
N VAL A 65 2.17 -23.08 14.48
CA VAL A 65 2.70 -22.03 13.61
C VAL A 65 4.09 -22.41 13.07
N LEU A 66 5.01 -22.82 13.95
CA LEU A 66 6.37 -23.18 13.54
C LEU A 66 6.40 -24.43 12.67
N GLY A 67 5.61 -25.45 13.03
CA GLY A 67 5.46 -26.68 12.26
C GLY A 67 4.79 -26.43 10.91
N GLY A 68 3.75 -25.60 10.87
CA GLY A 68 3.10 -25.19 9.62
C GLY A 68 4.04 -24.40 8.71
N PHE A 69 4.83 -23.48 9.28
CA PHE A 69 5.85 -22.73 8.55
C PHE A 69 6.92 -23.67 7.99
N ALA A 70 7.49 -24.56 8.81
CA ALA A 70 8.51 -25.51 8.38
C ALA A 70 7.99 -26.49 7.33
N ALA A 71 6.77 -27.00 7.51
CA ALA A 71 6.11 -27.88 6.54
C ALA A 71 5.83 -27.14 5.23
N SER A 72 5.32 -25.90 5.28
CA SER A 72 5.10 -25.08 4.09
C SER A 72 6.42 -24.78 3.37
N PHE A 73 7.48 -24.46 4.10
CA PHE A 73 8.81 -24.22 3.53
C PHE A 73 9.38 -25.49 2.86
N TYR A 74 9.21 -26.64 3.51
CA TYR A 74 9.65 -27.92 2.97
C TYR A 74 8.86 -28.32 1.70
N LEU A 75 7.53 -28.11 1.70
CA LEU A 75 6.66 -28.46 0.58
C LEU A 75 6.75 -27.47 -0.59
N SER A 76 7.02 -26.19 -0.32
CA SER A 76 7.21 -25.16 -1.35
C SER A 76 8.45 -25.40 -2.21
N GLY A 77 9.35 -26.32 -1.83
CA GLY A 77 10.64 -26.50 -2.49
C GLY A 77 11.47 -25.21 -2.42
N PRO A 78 12.58 -25.09 -3.17
CA PRO A 78 13.26 -23.81 -3.36
C PRO A 78 12.38 -22.90 -4.25
N GLN A 79 11.24 -22.47 -3.71
CA GLN A 79 10.53 -21.32 -4.21
C GLN A 79 11.47 -20.14 -3.94
N ALA A 80 12.01 -19.57 -5.01
CA ALA A 80 12.89 -18.41 -4.95
C ALA A 80 12.33 -17.46 -3.90
N ALA A 81 13.09 -17.31 -2.81
CA ALA A 81 12.72 -16.41 -1.74
C ALA A 81 12.36 -15.07 -2.38
N GLY A 82 11.16 -14.56 -2.10
CA GLY A 82 10.89 -13.14 -2.25
C GLY A 82 12.06 -12.36 -1.63
N PRO A 83 12.39 -11.18 -2.17
CA PRO A 83 13.75 -10.67 -2.28
C PRO A 83 14.34 -10.30 -0.93
N ALA A 84 14.80 -11.30 -0.18
CA ALA A 84 15.53 -11.14 1.07
C ALA A 84 16.83 -11.96 1.09
N VAL A 85 17.12 -12.71 0.02
CA VAL A 85 18.42 -13.41 -0.18
C VAL A 85 19.17 -12.89 -1.41
N ALA A 86 18.56 -12.00 -2.21
CA ALA A 86 19.25 -11.30 -3.29
C ALA A 86 20.00 -10.03 -2.84
N ALA A 87 20.19 -9.82 -1.53
CA ALA A 87 20.94 -8.65 -1.01
C ALA A 87 22.40 -8.60 -1.50
N ASN A 88 22.93 -9.71 -2.04
CA ASN A 88 24.28 -9.79 -2.61
C ASN A 88 24.29 -10.28 -4.08
N ALA A 89 23.12 -10.47 -4.70
CA ALA A 89 23.03 -10.75 -6.14
C ALA A 89 23.02 -9.40 -6.86
N SER A 90 24.23 -8.91 -7.14
CA SER A 90 24.59 -7.73 -7.93
C SER A 90 23.39 -6.98 -8.54
N LEU A 91 22.94 -5.93 -7.85
CA LEU A 91 22.02 -4.91 -8.37
C LEU A 91 22.50 -4.31 -9.71
N ASP A 92 23.78 -4.50 -10.04
CA ASP A 92 24.41 -4.13 -11.31
C ASP A 92 23.93 -4.97 -12.50
N ALA A 93 23.34 -6.15 -12.27
CA ALA A 93 22.81 -7.03 -13.30
C ALA A 93 21.35 -6.73 -13.68
N VAL A 94 20.66 -5.84 -12.94
CA VAL A 94 19.26 -5.52 -13.20
C VAL A 94 19.18 -4.40 -14.26
N PRO A 95 18.53 -4.62 -15.41
CA PRO A 95 18.38 -3.60 -16.45
C PRO A 95 17.68 -2.35 -15.90
N ARG A 96 18.22 -1.16 -16.23
CA ARG A 96 17.67 0.13 -15.76
C ARG A 96 16.19 0.32 -16.12
N THR A 97 15.73 -0.26 -17.22
CA THR A 97 14.33 -0.23 -17.65
C THR A 97 13.41 -0.98 -16.69
N GLU A 98 13.86 -2.07 -16.10
CA GLU A 98 13.07 -2.84 -15.12
C GLU A 98 13.02 -2.13 -13.77
N LEU A 99 14.10 -1.44 -13.37
CA LEU A 99 14.11 -0.63 -12.15
C LEU A 99 13.11 0.54 -12.24
N VAL A 100 13.07 1.24 -13.37
CA VAL A 100 12.10 2.33 -13.59
C VAL A 100 10.67 1.78 -13.62
N GLY A 101 10.45 0.64 -14.29
CA GLY A 101 9.17 -0.05 -14.27
C GLY A 101 8.74 -0.46 -12.87
N TYR A 102 9.66 -0.96 -12.05
CA TYR A 102 9.40 -1.34 -10.67
C TYR A 102 9.05 -0.12 -9.82
N LEU A 103 9.79 0.98 -9.94
CA LEU A 103 9.52 2.23 -9.22
C LEU A 103 8.17 2.85 -9.59
N LEU A 104 7.80 2.79 -10.88
CA LEU A 104 6.51 3.31 -11.36
C LEU A 104 5.33 2.42 -10.96
N THR A 105 5.52 1.10 -10.92
CA THR A 105 4.43 0.13 -10.71
C THR A 105 4.22 -0.23 -9.24
N SER A 106 5.29 -0.30 -8.45
CA SER A 106 5.21 -0.72 -7.04
C SER A 106 4.68 0.38 -6.10
N GLY A 107 4.52 1.61 -6.58
CA GLY A 107 4.13 2.75 -5.73
C GLY A 107 5.10 3.01 -4.57
N ALA A 108 6.28 2.37 -4.60
CA ALA A 108 7.34 2.54 -3.63
C ALA A 108 7.90 3.95 -3.80
N ARG A 109 7.37 4.87 -2.99
CA ARG A 109 7.94 6.21 -2.86
C ARG A 109 9.31 6.02 -2.24
N VAL A 110 10.37 6.23 -3.01
CA VAL A 110 11.74 6.28 -2.50
C VAL A 110 11.78 7.41 -1.48
N GLU A 111 11.84 7.07 -0.20
CA GLU A 111 11.88 8.08 0.85
C GLU A 111 13.31 8.59 1.01
N ASN A 112 13.45 9.83 1.49
CA ASN A 112 14.77 10.44 1.72
C ASN A 112 15.61 9.60 2.70
N THR A 113 14.95 8.86 3.60
CA THR A 113 15.57 7.90 4.52
C THR A 113 16.26 6.75 3.78
N ASP A 114 15.66 6.23 2.71
CA ASP A 114 16.24 5.14 1.91
C ASP A 114 17.46 5.61 1.12
N LEU A 115 17.42 6.85 0.62
CA LEU A 115 18.55 7.49 -0.04
C LEU A 115 19.72 7.75 0.92
N ALA A 116 19.42 8.07 2.19
CA ALA A 116 20.44 8.25 3.22
C ALA A 116 21.19 6.95 3.52
N VAL A 117 20.47 5.81 3.55
CA VAL A 117 21.07 4.48 3.70
C VAL A 117 21.94 4.12 2.49
N LEU A 118 21.49 4.47 1.27
CA LEU A 118 22.25 4.22 0.05
C LEU A 118 23.56 5.04 0.00
N ALA A 119 23.49 6.32 0.39
CA ALA A 119 24.65 7.21 0.46
C ALA A 119 25.66 6.77 1.54
N ALA A 120 25.17 6.27 2.68
CA ALA A 120 26.00 5.70 3.73
C ALA A 120 26.67 4.39 3.30
N ALA A 121 25.97 3.54 2.53
CA ALA A 121 26.51 2.30 2.00
C ALA A 121 27.55 2.50 0.88
N HIS A 122 27.40 3.55 0.07
CA HIS A 122 28.29 3.84 -1.05
C HIS A 122 28.76 5.32 -1.04
N PRO A 123 29.71 5.69 -0.15
CA PRO A 123 30.18 7.08 -0.03
C PRO A 123 30.92 7.60 -1.27
N GLY A 124 31.30 6.73 -2.21
CA GLY A 124 31.89 7.09 -3.50
C GLY A 124 30.88 7.50 -4.57
N LEU A 125 29.60 7.21 -4.37
CA LEU A 125 28.54 7.45 -5.36
C LEU A 125 28.38 8.96 -5.60
N ALA A 126 28.35 9.75 -4.53
CA ALA A 126 28.33 11.21 -4.61
C ALA A 126 29.56 11.79 -5.34
N LYS A 127 30.74 11.15 -5.27
CA LYS A 127 31.94 11.64 -5.96
C LYS A 127 31.83 11.56 -7.48
N GLY A 128 31.09 10.59 -8.01
CA GLY A 128 30.85 10.46 -9.45
C GLY A 128 29.87 11.52 -9.97
N PHE A 129 28.81 11.83 -9.21
CA PHE A 129 27.83 12.86 -9.59
C PHE A 129 28.31 14.30 -9.34
N LEU A 130 29.30 14.50 -8.46
CA LEU A 130 29.87 15.82 -8.18
C LEU A 130 30.98 16.22 -9.17
N GLN A 131 31.51 15.30 -9.96
CA GLN A 131 32.46 15.60 -11.04
C GLN A 131 31.74 15.71 -12.38
N ALA A 132 30.88 16.72 -12.52
CA ALA A 132 30.42 17.11 -13.85
C ALA A 132 31.65 17.55 -14.66
N THR A 133 31.86 16.94 -15.82
CA THR A 133 32.91 17.38 -16.73
C THR A 133 32.54 18.74 -17.33
N GLU A 134 33.52 19.56 -17.68
CA GLU A 134 33.28 20.91 -18.24
C GLU A 134 32.41 20.85 -19.51
N ALA A 135 32.52 19.77 -20.28
CA ALA A 135 31.68 19.50 -21.44
C ALA A 135 30.20 19.25 -21.07
N GLU A 136 29.93 18.42 -20.06
CA GLU A 136 28.56 18.17 -19.56
C GLU A 136 27.94 19.42 -18.95
N LEU A 137 28.75 20.25 -18.28
CA LEU A 137 28.29 21.51 -17.72
C LEU A 137 27.86 22.50 -18.81
N THR A 138 28.64 22.57 -19.89
CA THR A 138 28.36 23.44 -21.04
C THR A 138 27.10 22.97 -21.79
N ASP A 139 26.97 21.67 -22.02
CA ASP A 139 25.80 21.06 -22.67
C ASP A 139 24.51 21.30 -21.86
N ALA A 140 24.59 21.17 -20.53
CA ALA A 140 23.46 21.47 -19.64
C ALA A 140 23.07 22.96 -19.63
N LEU A 141 24.05 23.85 -19.79
CA LEU A 141 23.83 25.29 -19.87
C LEU A 141 23.17 25.67 -21.20
N ASP A 142 23.63 25.08 -22.30
CA ASP A 142 23.09 25.27 -23.65
C ASP A 142 21.68 24.66 -23.79
N ALA A 143 21.38 23.60 -23.04
CA ALA A 143 20.06 22.98 -22.99
C ALA A 143 19.03 23.76 -22.15
N GLN A 144 19.44 24.80 -21.41
CA GLN A 144 18.48 25.61 -20.68
C GLN A 144 17.62 26.44 -21.66
N PRO A 145 16.29 26.27 -21.65
CA PRO A 145 15.42 27.11 -22.45
C PRO A 145 15.58 28.57 -21.98
N SER A 146 16.01 29.44 -22.88
CA SER A 146 16.05 30.88 -22.62
C SER A 146 14.63 31.35 -22.37
N GLU A 147 14.29 31.69 -21.12
CA GLU A 147 13.01 32.30 -20.74
C GLU A 147 12.91 33.76 -21.27
N GLU A 148 13.12 33.96 -22.56
CA GLU A 148 13.11 35.27 -23.23
C GLU A 148 11.87 35.44 -24.14
N LEU A 149 10.75 34.80 -23.77
CA LEU A 149 9.48 34.88 -24.51
C LEU A 149 8.28 35.16 -23.60
N LEU A 150 8.40 36.10 -22.66
CA LEU A 150 7.24 36.57 -21.88
C LEU A 150 7.25 38.08 -21.58
N TYR A 151 7.81 38.88 -22.48
CA TYR A 151 7.60 40.33 -22.52
C TYR A 151 7.51 40.86 -23.96
N LEU A 152 6.41 40.57 -24.65
CA LEU A 152 5.88 41.37 -25.76
C LEU A 152 4.35 41.37 -25.74
#